data_AF-A0A0N1LB40-F1
#
_entry.id   AF-A0A0N1LB40-F1
#
_cell.length_a   1.000
_cell.length_b   1.000
_cell.length_c   1.000
_cell.angle_alpha   90.00
_cell.angle_beta   90.00
_cell.angle_gamma   90.00
#
_symmetry.space_group_name_H-M   'P 1'
#
loop_
_entity.id
_entity.type
_entity.pdbx_description
1 polymer ?
#
loop_
_entity_poly.entity_id
_entity_poly.type
_entity_poly.pdbx_seq_one_letter_code
_entity_poly.pdbx_strand_id
1 'polypeptide(L)'
;MMSSSHRQHHRLALWRKTGGKVAFILLVALLSVIGDVLLAIAAIDWQLPSALAVFGHCLVAGGTFALIFLRLGDWHAGVVLALWVGLLGPFGAIFAAIAMTFTALSKSKSIADEAWYRRLSGRQELENELITALRDQRAYVGEGATLHSFREIMESGSVNDKQTILGLIAQSYEPAFSSLLMGALNSHEVAVRASAAAVYARLRDKQAANMRAADALAQSVVPLDVLEAATLYAKAASSGLLSKDNSEKARSLALELQRRPLRLDRVSREIGPPDARLGAPRHRAQDPGAIDGPTRLALENDLGAPPSSRVVYQP
;
A
#
# COMPACT_ATOMS: atom_id res chain seq x y z
N MET A 1 5.69 8.72 -19.69
CA MET A 1 7.15 8.46 -19.79
C MET A 1 7.91 9.43 -18.89
N MET A 2 8.13 9.08 -17.61
CA MET A 2 9.06 9.84 -16.76
C MET A 2 10.49 9.67 -17.30
N SER A 3 11.09 10.81 -17.69
CA SER A 3 12.45 10.93 -18.19
C SER A 3 13.46 10.15 -17.33
N SER A 4 14.34 9.39 -17.99
CA SER A 4 15.43 8.63 -17.35
C SER A 4 16.32 9.50 -16.45
N SER A 5 16.41 10.80 -16.74
CA SER A 5 17.13 11.79 -15.92
C SER A 5 16.47 11.95 -14.54
N HIS A 6 15.14 11.95 -14.44
CA HIS A 6 14.46 12.14 -13.15
C HIS A 6 14.68 10.95 -12.19
N ARG A 7 14.76 9.73 -12.73
CA ARG A 7 15.13 8.53 -11.96
C ARG A 7 16.60 8.54 -11.51
N GLN A 8 17.51 9.10 -12.30
CA GLN A 8 18.91 9.23 -11.91
C GLN A 8 19.10 10.23 -10.77
N HIS A 9 18.44 11.40 -10.83
CA HIS A 9 18.53 12.41 -9.77
C HIS A 9 17.96 11.90 -8.43
N HIS A 10 16.85 11.16 -8.45
CA HIS A 10 16.29 10.57 -7.23
C HIS A 10 17.19 9.49 -6.61
N ARG A 11 17.85 8.66 -7.44
CA ARG A 11 18.81 7.65 -6.96
C ARG A 11 20.04 8.31 -6.32
N LEU A 12 20.59 9.37 -6.93
CA LEU A 12 21.74 10.10 -6.40
C LEU A 12 21.43 10.79 -5.06
N ALA A 13 20.22 11.33 -4.89
CA ALA A 13 19.78 11.94 -3.64
C ALA A 13 19.66 10.93 -2.49
N LEU A 14 19.07 9.76 -2.75
CA LEU A 14 19.00 8.66 -1.78
C LEU A 14 20.39 8.10 -1.44
N TRP A 15 21.28 8.02 -2.43
CA TRP A 15 22.65 7.54 -2.22
C TRP A 15 23.47 8.49 -1.35
N ARG A 16 23.37 9.82 -1.56
CA ARG A 16 23.98 10.82 -0.67
C ARG A 16 23.48 10.70 0.77
N LYS A 17 22.16 10.53 0.95
CA LYS A 17 21.55 10.44 2.29
C LYS A 17 21.96 9.16 3.02
N THR A 18 22.09 8.04 2.31
CA THR A 18 22.46 6.74 2.91
C THR A 18 23.97 6.64 3.13
N GLY A 19 24.76 7.14 2.18
CA GLY A 19 26.24 7.18 2.27
C GLY A 19 26.72 8.04 3.44
N GLY A 20 26.07 9.17 3.71
CA GLY A 20 26.40 10.02 4.87
C GLY A 20 26.21 9.30 6.22
N LYS A 21 25.15 8.48 6.34
CA LYS A 21 24.92 7.69 7.57
C LYS A 21 25.97 6.62 7.76
N VAL A 22 26.29 5.85 6.70
CA VAL A 22 27.30 4.80 6.76
C VAL A 22 28.67 5.39 7.09
N ALA A 23 29.07 6.49 6.42
CA ALA A 23 30.33 7.17 6.70
C ALA A 23 30.42 7.65 8.16
N PHE A 24 29.33 8.20 8.71
CA PHE A 24 29.29 8.60 10.11
C PHE A 24 29.43 7.41 11.08
N ILE A 25 28.75 6.29 10.82
CA ILE A 25 28.88 5.06 11.62
C ILE A 25 30.32 4.56 11.60
N LEU A 26 30.95 4.52 10.43
CA LEU A 26 32.36 4.10 10.28
C LEU A 26 33.31 5.01 11.06
N LEU A 27 33.06 6.33 11.03
CA LEU A 27 33.84 7.30 11.80
C LEU A 27 33.71 7.05 13.31
N VAL A 28 32.49 6.84 13.81
CA VAL A 28 32.26 6.56 15.23
C VAL A 28 32.88 5.22 15.64
N ALA A 29 32.78 4.19 14.80
CA ALA A 29 33.44 2.91 15.03
C ALA A 29 34.97 3.09 15.12
N LEU A 30 35.57 3.85 14.20
CA LEU A 30 37.00 4.15 14.22
C LEU A 30 37.43 4.88 15.50
N LEU A 31 36.67 5.89 15.94
CA LEU A 31 36.93 6.60 17.20
C LEU A 31 36.83 5.67 18.42
N SER A 32 35.90 4.72 18.39
CA SER A 32 35.76 3.71 19.46
C SER A 32 36.99 2.80 19.54
N VAL A 33 37.47 2.33 18.38
CA VAL A 33 38.72 1.54 18.29
C VAL A 33 39.91 2.31 18.86
N ILE A 34 40.06 3.58 18.46
CA ILE A 34 41.16 4.43 18.96
C ILE A 34 41.04 4.60 20.48
N GLY A 35 39.84 4.85 21.00
CA GLY A 35 39.58 4.97 22.44
C GLY A 35 39.99 3.72 23.23
N ASP A 36 39.55 2.54 22.77
CA ASP A 36 39.89 1.26 23.43
C ASP A 36 41.39 0.95 23.36
N VAL A 37 42.05 1.22 22.23
CA VAL A 37 43.50 1.00 22.06
C VAL A 37 44.30 1.93 22.99
N LEU A 38 43.95 3.22 23.05
CA LEU A 38 44.61 4.17 23.96
C LEU A 38 44.39 3.78 25.42
N LEU A 39 43.19 3.33 25.78
CA LEU A 39 42.89 2.85 27.13
C LEU A 39 43.71 1.60 27.48
N ALA A 40 43.87 0.66 26.54
CA ALA A 40 44.69 -0.53 26.72
C ALA A 40 46.18 -0.17 26.91
N ILE A 41 46.72 0.76 26.11
CA ILE A 41 48.10 1.25 26.25
C ILE A 41 48.28 1.89 27.63
N ALA A 42 47.37 2.80 28.04
CA ALA A 42 47.44 3.44 29.35
C ALA A 42 47.34 2.43 30.50
N ALA A 43 46.52 1.40 30.36
CA ALA A 43 46.40 0.34 31.37
C ALA A 43 47.70 -0.45 31.54
N ILE A 44 48.43 -0.70 30.45
CA ILE A 44 49.71 -1.40 30.46
C ILE A 44 50.83 -0.48 30.99
N ASP A 45 50.99 0.70 30.40
CA ASP A 45 52.11 1.60 30.67
C ASP A 45 52.03 2.23 32.07
N TRP A 46 50.82 2.56 32.53
CA TRP A 46 50.60 3.22 33.81
C TRP A 46 50.06 2.28 34.89
N GLN A 47 50.00 0.98 34.59
CA GLN A 47 49.51 -0.06 35.51
C GLN A 47 48.16 0.31 36.12
N LEU A 48 47.23 0.79 35.29
CA LEU A 48 45.92 1.23 35.77
C LEU A 48 45.20 0.06 36.46
N PRO A 49 44.51 0.31 37.58
CA PRO A 49 43.66 -0.68 38.20
C PRO A 49 42.65 -1.23 37.19
N SER A 50 42.46 -2.55 37.16
CA SER A 50 41.55 -3.22 36.22
C SER A 50 40.12 -2.66 36.28
N ALA A 51 39.66 -2.26 37.47
CA ALA A 51 38.37 -1.60 37.65
C ALA A 51 38.25 -0.29 36.84
N LEU A 52 39.32 0.51 36.79
CA LEU A 52 39.32 1.77 36.03
C LEU A 52 39.40 1.51 34.52
N ALA A 53 40.14 0.49 34.10
CA ALA A 53 40.17 0.05 32.70
C ALA A 53 38.78 -0.45 32.23
N VAL A 54 38.10 -1.26 33.05
CA VAL A 54 36.72 -1.72 32.75
C VAL A 54 35.76 -0.53 32.70
N PHE A 55 35.85 0.40 33.65
CA PHE A 55 35.02 1.60 33.64
C PHE A 55 35.26 2.46 32.39
N GLY A 56 36.52 2.67 32.00
CA GLY A 56 36.87 3.38 30.77
C GLY A 56 36.30 2.70 29.53
N HIS A 57 36.37 1.38 29.45
CA HIS A 57 35.81 0.62 28.34
C HIS A 57 34.28 0.74 28.27
N CYS A 58 33.60 0.68 29.42
CA CYS A 58 32.16 0.95 29.50
C CYS A 58 31.81 2.37 29.05
N LEU A 59 32.64 3.37 29.35
CA LEU A 59 32.45 4.75 28.87
C LEU A 59 32.63 4.87 27.36
N VAL A 60 33.62 4.17 26.76
CA VAL A 60 33.78 4.11 25.31
C VAL A 60 32.54 3.50 24.67
N ALA A 61 32.12 2.31 25.10
CA ALA A 61 30.93 1.64 24.56
C ALA A 61 29.65 2.47 24.73
N GLY A 62 29.45 3.09 25.90
CA GLY A 62 28.31 3.97 26.18
C GLY A 62 28.34 5.28 25.36
N GLY A 63 29.52 5.86 25.18
CA GLY A 63 29.74 7.04 24.34
C GLY A 63 29.44 6.75 22.87
N THR A 64 29.86 5.60 22.37
CA THR A 64 29.54 5.09 21.03
C THR A 64 28.04 4.96 20.82
N PHE A 65 27.32 4.35 21.79
CA PHE A 65 25.85 4.30 21.76
C PHE A 65 25.23 5.70 21.69
N ALA A 66 25.62 6.58 22.63
CA ALA A 66 25.06 7.92 22.75
C ALA A 66 25.28 8.76 21.48
N LEU A 67 26.48 8.70 20.88
CA LEU A 67 26.80 9.44 19.65
C LEU A 67 25.96 8.98 18.47
N ILE A 68 25.76 7.67 18.30
CA ILE A 68 24.91 7.12 17.23
C ILE A 68 23.44 7.50 17.47
N PHE A 69 22.96 7.33 18.69
CA PHE A 69 21.58 7.64 19.05
C PHE A 69 21.27 9.13 18.85
N LEU A 70 22.09 10.02 19.37
CA LEU A 70 21.87 11.47 19.31
C LEU A 70 21.99 12.04 17.89
N ARG A 71 22.84 11.47 17.04
CA ARG A 71 23.05 12.00 15.68
C ARG A 71 22.19 11.34 14.61
N LEU A 72 21.90 10.05 14.73
CA LEU A 72 21.17 9.31 13.70
C LEU A 72 19.73 8.99 14.10
N GLY A 73 19.39 9.06 15.39
CA GLY A 73 18.09 8.62 15.92
C GLY A 73 17.85 7.11 15.77
N ASP A 74 18.89 6.33 15.46
CA ASP A 74 18.80 4.89 15.20
C ASP A 74 19.29 4.11 16.42
N TRP A 75 18.35 3.77 17.30
CA TRP A 75 18.66 3.03 18.52
C TRP A 75 19.17 1.62 18.24
N HIS A 76 18.72 0.96 17.17
CA HIS A 76 19.15 -0.40 16.83
C HIS A 76 20.63 -0.40 16.44
N ALA A 77 21.04 0.52 15.57
CA ALA A 77 22.43 0.66 15.18
C ALA A 77 23.31 0.98 16.41
N GLY A 78 22.85 1.90 17.27
CA GLY A 78 23.56 2.24 18.50
C GLY A 78 23.75 1.03 19.42
N VAL A 79 22.68 0.28 19.70
CA VAL A 79 22.72 -0.90 20.59
C VAL A 79 23.63 -1.98 20.03
N VAL A 80 23.52 -2.29 18.73
CA VAL A 80 24.36 -3.32 18.10
C VAL A 80 25.83 -2.92 18.21
N LEU A 81 26.18 -1.69 17.83
CA LEU A 81 27.58 -1.23 17.89
C LEU A 81 28.13 -1.28 19.32
N ALA A 82 27.39 -0.76 20.29
CA ALA A 82 27.82 -0.72 21.69
C ALA A 82 27.92 -2.12 22.32
N LEU A 83 27.03 -3.05 21.97
CA LEU A 83 27.09 -4.43 22.42
C LEU A 83 28.33 -5.14 21.88
N TRP A 84 28.61 -5.00 20.58
CA TRP A 84 29.79 -5.60 19.97
C TRP A 84 31.07 -5.01 20.53
N VAL A 85 31.15 -3.68 20.69
CA VAL A 85 32.29 -3.00 21.34
C VAL A 85 32.45 -3.47 22.78
N GLY A 86 31.38 -3.52 23.57
CA GLY A 86 31.43 -3.92 24.98
C GLY A 86 31.89 -5.37 25.20
N LEU A 87 31.61 -6.28 24.25
CA LEU A 87 31.96 -7.70 24.37
C LEU A 87 33.35 -8.03 23.83
N LEU A 88 33.75 -7.39 22.73
CA LEU A 88 34.96 -7.74 21.96
C LEU A 88 36.00 -6.62 21.92
N GLY A 89 35.75 -5.51 22.62
CA GLY A 89 36.60 -4.32 22.60
C GLY A 89 36.73 -3.73 21.19
N PRO A 90 37.95 -3.40 20.75
CA PRO A 90 38.17 -2.75 19.46
C PRO A 90 37.78 -3.63 18.27
N PHE A 91 37.89 -4.97 18.39
CA PHE A 91 37.48 -5.87 17.31
C PHE A 91 35.95 -5.84 17.09
N GLY A 92 35.19 -5.62 18.15
CA GLY A 92 33.73 -5.49 18.09
C GLY A 92 33.28 -4.33 17.20
N ALA A 93 33.94 -3.17 17.30
CA ALA A 93 33.67 -2.02 16.44
C ALA A 93 33.86 -2.35 14.95
N ILE A 94 34.93 -3.08 14.61
CA ILE A 94 35.24 -3.49 13.23
C ILE A 94 34.16 -4.43 12.69
N PHE A 95 33.79 -5.47 13.47
CA PHE A 95 32.74 -6.41 13.06
C PHE A 95 31.38 -5.73 12.87
N ALA A 96 31.00 -4.86 13.80
CA ALA A 96 29.76 -4.09 13.69
C ALA A 96 29.76 -3.17 12.47
N ALA A 97 30.88 -2.49 12.17
CA ALA A 97 31.04 -1.66 10.98
C ALA A 97 30.86 -2.48 9.69
N ILE A 98 31.47 -3.66 9.60
CA ILE A 98 31.32 -4.57 8.47
C ILE A 98 29.87 -5.03 8.32
N ALA A 99 29.25 -5.52 9.40
CA ALA A 99 27.86 -5.98 9.39
C ALA A 99 26.87 -4.87 8.98
N MET A 100 27.07 -3.65 9.48
CA MET A 100 26.24 -2.49 9.10
C MET A 100 26.44 -2.10 7.64
N THR A 101 27.66 -2.22 7.11
CA THR A 101 27.92 -1.97 5.69
C THR A 101 27.21 -3.00 4.81
N PHE A 102 27.29 -4.29 5.15
CA PHE A 102 26.57 -5.35 4.42
C PHE A 102 25.06 -5.18 4.47
N THR A 103 24.50 -4.86 5.64
CA THR A 103 23.05 -4.61 5.76
C THR A 103 22.61 -3.37 4.97
N ALA A 104 23.41 -2.31 4.95
CA ALA A 104 23.14 -1.13 4.12
C ALA A 104 23.16 -1.46 2.62
N LEU A 105 24.12 -2.29 2.18
CA LEU A 105 24.21 -2.77 0.79
C LEU A 105 23.04 -3.70 0.44
N SER A 106 22.64 -4.60 1.34
CA SER A 106 21.51 -5.53 1.13
C SER A 106 20.15 -4.84 1.12
N LYS A 107 19.96 -3.78 1.92
CA LYS A 107 18.74 -2.96 1.87
C LYS A 107 18.52 -2.36 0.48
N SER A 108 19.57 -2.09 -0.29
CA SER A 108 19.40 -1.61 -1.67
C SER A 108 18.72 -2.64 -2.59
N LYS A 109 18.89 -3.96 -2.34
CA LYS A 109 18.16 -5.00 -3.06
C LYS A 109 16.74 -5.17 -2.50
N SER A 110 16.55 -5.10 -1.19
CA SER A 110 15.21 -5.19 -0.59
C SER A 110 14.31 -4.01 -0.94
N ILE A 111 14.85 -2.84 -1.33
CA ILE A 111 14.04 -1.72 -1.84
C ILE A 111 13.30 -2.10 -3.13
N ALA A 112 13.85 -2.99 -3.98
CA ALA A 112 13.14 -3.45 -5.17
C ALA A 112 11.94 -4.34 -4.78
N ASP A 113 12.15 -5.24 -3.83
CA ASP A 113 11.10 -6.11 -3.29
C ASP A 113 10.06 -5.30 -2.50
N GLU A 114 10.49 -4.34 -1.69
CA GLU A 114 9.62 -3.48 -0.89
C GLU A 114 8.88 -2.46 -1.77
N ALA A 115 9.47 -2.01 -2.88
CA ALA A 115 8.77 -1.23 -3.90
C ALA A 115 7.75 -2.10 -4.63
N TRP A 116 8.04 -3.38 -4.89
CA TRP A 116 7.08 -4.33 -5.42
C TRP A 116 5.94 -4.61 -4.42
N TYR A 117 6.25 -4.82 -3.14
CA TYR A 117 5.26 -4.97 -2.06
C TYR A 117 4.43 -3.69 -1.88
N ARG A 118 5.05 -2.49 -1.98
CA ARG A 118 4.33 -1.21 -1.98
C ARG A 118 3.45 -1.01 -3.21
N ARG A 119 3.87 -1.49 -4.39
CA ARG A 119 3.00 -1.55 -5.58
C ARG A 119 1.85 -2.54 -5.38
N LEU A 120 2.07 -3.62 -4.64
CA LEU A 120 1.03 -4.56 -4.25
C LEU A 120 0.07 -3.91 -3.22
N SER A 121 0.59 -3.19 -2.22
CA SER A 121 -0.19 -2.65 -1.10
C SER A 121 -0.77 -1.25 -1.33
N GLY A 122 -0.32 -0.52 -2.37
CA GLY A 122 -0.64 0.88 -2.64
C GLY A 122 -1.88 1.08 -3.51
N ARG A 123 -2.88 1.73 -2.92
CA ARG A 123 -4.17 2.18 -3.45
C ARG A 123 -3.98 3.37 -4.42
N GLN A 124 -4.72 3.41 -5.53
CA GLN A 124 -4.99 4.55 -6.43
C GLN A 124 -3.91 5.11 -7.38
N GLU A 125 -2.64 5.32 -7.01
CA GLU A 125 -1.71 6.03 -7.93
C GLU A 125 -1.34 5.22 -9.18
N LEU A 126 -1.21 3.89 -9.04
CA LEU A 126 -0.92 2.98 -10.16
C LEU A 126 -2.15 2.80 -11.08
N GLU A 127 -3.36 3.05 -10.57
CA GLU A 127 -4.59 2.90 -11.32
C GLU A 127 -4.59 3.84 -12.53
N ASN A 128 -4.22 5.11 -12.32
CA ASN A 128 -4.20 6.08 -13.42
C ASN A 128 -3.05 5.84 -14.39
N GLU A 129 -1.82 5.58 -13.93
CA GLU A 129 -0.67 5.43 -14.85
C GLU A 129 -0.75 4.11 -15.64
N LEU A 130 -1.28 3.04 -15.03
CA LEU A 130 -1.42 1.73 -15.67
C LEU A 130 -2.70 1.63 -16.51
N ILE A 131 -3.83 2.23 -16.09
CA ILE A 131 -5.02 2.37 -16.95
C ILE A 131 -4.70 3.27 -18.13
N THR A 132 -3.88 4.33 -17.96
CA THR A 132 -3.44 5.17 -19.08
C THR A 132 -2.50 4.39 -20.01
N ALA A 133 -1.55 3.62 -19.47
CA ALA A 133 -0.71 2.74 -20.29
C ALA A 133 -1.51 1.63 -21.01
N LEU A 134 -2.57 1.10 -20.38
CA LEU A 134 -3.48 0.15 -21.03
C LEU A 134 -4.42 0.83 -22.04
N ARG A 135 -4.90 2.05 -21.78
CA ARG A 135 -5.72 2.85 -22.71
C ARG A 135 -4.93 3.24 -23.95
N ASP A 136 -3.69 3.67 -23.76
CA ASP A 136 -2.80 4.11 -24.84
C ASP A 136 -2.32 2.94 -25.71
N GLN A 137 -2.34 1.70 -25.19
CA GLN A 137 -1.89 0.52 -25.94
C GLN A 137 -2.99 -0.44 -26.38
N ARG A 138 -4.24 -0.28 -25.92
CA ARG A 138 -5.38 -1.15 -26.29
C ARG A 138 -6.71 -0.41 -26.23
N ALA A 139 -6.92 0.54 -27.13
CA ALA A 139 -8.25 0.66 -27.72
C ALA A 139 -8.52 -0.68 -28.43
N TYR A 140 -9.49 -1.44 -27.92
CA TYR A 140 -9.92 -2.76 -28.40
C TYR A 140 -9.15 -3.99 -27.86
N VAL A 141 -9.52 -4.45 -26.66
CA VAL A 141 -9.39 -5.88 -26.33
C VAL A 141 -10.69 -6.38 -25.73
N GLY A 142 -11.41 -7.16 -26.53
CA GLY A 142 -12.51 -7.99 -26.03
C GLY A 142 -11.98 -9.02 -25.03
N GLU A 143 -12.86 -9.44 -24.12
CA GLU A 143 -12.61 -10.29 -22.93
C GLU A 143 -11.77 -11.57 -23.17
N GLY A 144 -11.56 -12.00 -24.42
CA GLY A 144 -10.79 -13.20 -24.77
C GLY A 144 -9.29 -13.02 -25.02
N ALA A 145 -8.80 -11.82 -25.41
CA ALA A 145 -7.41 -11.68 -25.88
C ALA A 145 -6.36 -11.42 -24.77
N THR A 146 -6.76 -11.36 -23.49
CA THR A 146 -5.85 -11.11 -22.34
C THR A 146 -5.37 -12.39 -21.65
N LEU A 147 -6.26 -13.36 -21.45
CA LEU A 147 -5.97 -14.60 -20.70
C LEU A 147 -4.92 -15.47 -21.40
N HIS A 148 -4.97 -15.57 -22.73
CA HIS A 148 -4.00 -16.36 -23.50
C HIS A 148 -2.59 -15.75 -23.41
N SER A 149 -2.49 -14.44 -23.56
CA SER A 149 -1.22 -13.71 -23.40
C SER A 149 -0.65 -13.83 -21.99
N PHE A 150 -1.49 -13.77 -20.95
CA PHE A 150 -1.01 -13.95 -19.58
C PHE A 150 -0.55 -15.39 -19.31
N ARG A 151 -1.23 -16.39 -19.87
CA ARG A 151 -0.79 -17.79 -19.77
C ARG A 151 0.58 -17.98 -20.42
N GLU A 152 0.77 -17.47 -21.64
CA GLU A 152 2.04 -17.56 -22.35
C GLU A 152 3.20 -16.94 -21.55
N ILE A 153 3.01 -15.73 -21.02
CA ILE A 153 4.02 -15.06 -20.18
C ILE A 153 4.25 -15.84 -18.87
N MET A 154 3.22 -16.44 -18.29
CA MET A 154 3.38 -17.27 -17.09
C MET A 154 4.15 -18.56 -17.34
N GLU A 155 4.10 -19.09 -18.56
CA GLU A 155 4.83 -20.30 -18.97
C GLU A 155 6.27 -20.00 -19.37
N SER A 156 6.51 -18.98 -20.20
CA SER A 156 7.82 -18.73 -20.83
C SER A 156 8.49 -17.39 -20.48
N GLY A 157 7.77 -16.48 -19.81
CA GLY A 157 8.25 -15.14 -19.49
C GLY A 157 9.35 -15.12 -18.43
N SER A 158 9.98 -13.95 -18.25
CA SER A 158 10.96 -13.76 -17.18
C SER A 158 10.29 -13.79 -15.80
N VAL A 159 11.06 -14.07 -14.74
CA VAL A 159 10.58 -13.99 -13.33
C VAL A 159 9.89 -12.65 -13.07
N ASN A 160 10.46 -11.55 -13.58
CA ASN A 160 9.92 -10.21 -13.40
C ASN A 160 8.58 -10.01 -14.12
N ASP A 161 8.41 -10.57 -15.32
CA ASP A 161 7.14 -10.48 -16.06
C ASP A 161 6.04 -11.28 -15.37
N LYS A 162 6.38 -12.49 -14.89
CA LYS A 162 5.47 -13.33 -14.09
C LYS A 162 5.01 -12.62 -12.82
N GLN A 163 5.93 -11.99 -12.10
CA GLN A 163 5.61 -11.20 -10.90
C GLN A 163 4.77 -9.95 -11.22
N THR A 164 4.96 -9.35 -12.39
CA THR A 164 4.16 -8.22 -12.87
C THR A 164 2.72 -8.66 -13.15
N ILE A 165 2.52 -9.79 -13.82
CA ILE A 165 1.19 -10.37 -14.06
C ILE A 165 0.48 -10.71 -12.74
N LEU A 166 1.19 -11.32 -11.79
CA LEU A 166 0.63 -11.59 -10.46
C LEU A 166 0.18 -10.30 -9.76
N GLY A 167 0.92 -9.20 -9.94
CA GLY A 167 0.52 -7.88 -9.47
C GLY A 167 -0.79 -7.39 -10.10
N LEU A 168 -0.97 -7.56 -11.41
CA LEU A 168 -2.21 -7.22 -12.12
C LEU A 168 -3.40 -8.04 -11.62
N ILE A 169 -3.20 -9.35 -11.45
CA ILE A 169 -4.22 -10.27 -10.92
C ILE A 169 -4.65 -9.87 -9.51
N ALA A 170 -3.72 -9.41 -8.68
CA ALA A 170 -4.03 -8.95 -7.33
C ALA A 170 -4.93 -7.71 -7.29
N GLN A 171 -4.84 -6.85 -8.32
CA GLN A 171 -5.64 -5.63 -8.43
C GLN A 171 -7.04 -5.93 -8.97
N SER A 172 -7.12 -6.67 -10.07
CA SER A 172 -8.36 -6.97 -10.80
C SER A 172 -8.56 -8.46 -10.97
N TYR A 173 -8.82 -9.14 -9.86
CA TYR A 173 -9.04 -10.59 -9.87
C TYR A 173 -10.39 -10.96 -10.50
N GLU A 174 -10.32 -11.88 -11.45
CA GLU A 174 -11.45 -12.58 -12.05
C GLU A 174 -11.31 -14.09 -11.85
N PRO A 175 -12.41 -14.84 -11.71
CA PRO A 175 -12.39 -16.29 -11.57
C PRO A 175 -11.57 -17.02 -12.64
N ALA A 176 -11.52 -16.49 -13.87
CA ALA A 176 -10.76 -17.07 -14.98
C ALA A 176 -9.24 -17.12 -14.71
N PHE A 177 -8.71 -16.25 -13.84
CA PHE A 177 -7.30 -16.27 -13.44
C PHE A 177 -6.97 -17.31 -12.37
N SER A 178 -7.96 -17.99 -11.78
CA SER A 178 -7.74 -18.96 -10.69
C SER A 178 -6.73 -20.04 -11.07
N SER A 179 -6.88 -20.67 -12.23
CA SER A 179 -5.96 -21.72 -12.69
C SER A 179 -4.53 -21.22 -12.88
N LEU A 180 -4.38 -19.97 -13.33
CA LEU A 180 -3.09 -19.35 -13.58
C LEU A 180 -2.40 -18.99 -12.25
N LEU A 181 -3.16 -18.48 -11.27
CA LEU A 181 -2.67 -18.26 -9.91
C LEU A 181 -2.26 -19.56 -9.22
N MET A 182 -3.05 -20.62 -9.37
CA MET A 182 -2.71 -21.96 -8.85
C MET A 182 -1.47 -22.55 -9.53
N GLY A 183 -1.31 -22.33 -10.83
CA GLY A 183 -0.07 -22.69 -11.54
C GLY A 183 1.14 -21.94 -10.97
N ALA A 184 1.00 -20.63 -10.72
CA ALA A 184 2.06 -19.80 -10.16
C ALA A 184 2.47 -20.22 -8.72
N LEU A 185 1.51 -20.67 -7.91
CA LEU A 185 1.77 -21.24 -6.57
C LEU A 185 2.64 -22.51 -6.63
N ASN A 186 2.57 -23.25 -7.74
CA ASN A 186 3.37 -24.45 -7.97
C ASN A 186 4.62 -24.18 -8.84
N SER A 187 4.95 -22.91 -9.11
CA SER A 187 6.13 -22.57 -9.91
C SER A 187 7.42 -23.09 -9.27
N HIS A 188 8.35 -23.58 -10.10
CA HIS A 188 9.70 -23.96 -9.69
C HIS A 188 10.53 -22.75 -9.23
N GLU A 189 10.21 -21.55 -9.73
CA GLU A 189 10.88 -20.30 -9.38
C GLU A 189 10.39 -19.80 -8.00
N VAL A 190 11.29 -19.79 -7.01
CA VAL A 190 10.98 -19.41 -5.61
C VAL A 190 10.34 -18.02 -5.52
N ALA A 191 10.84 -17.05 -6.30
CA ALA A 191 10.34 -15.68 -6.31
C ALA A 191 8.89 -15.58 -6.82
N VAL A 192 8.55 -16.31 -7.88
CA VAL A 192 7.18 -16.35 -8.43
C VAL A 192 6.23 -17.02 -7.46
N ARG A 193 6.64 -18.13 -6.85
CA ARG A 193 5.84 -18.84 -5.84
C ARG A 193 5.55 -17.97 -4.62
N ALA A 194 6.55 -17.24 -4.12
CA ALA A 194 6.38 -16.30 -3.00
C ALA A 194 5.40 -15.17 -3.37
N SER A 195 5.55 -14.57 -4.55
CA SER A 195 4.62 -13.55 -5.04
C SER A 195 3.20 -14.09 -5.19
N ALA A 196 3.02 -15.29 -5.74
CA ALA A 196 1.72 -15.93 -5.90
C ALA A 196 1.05 -16.21 -4.54
N ALA A 197 1.82 -16.67 -3.55
CA ALA A 197 1.32 -16.90 -2.20
C ALA A 197 0.83 -15.59 -1.54
N ALA A 198 1.58 -14.51 -1.69
CA ALA A 198 1.18 -13.19 -1.18
C ALA A 198 -0.11 -12.68 -1.85
N VAL A 199 -0.22 -12.84 -3.18
CA VAL A 199 -1.43 -12.48 -3.93
C VAL A 199 -2.62 -13.33 -3.49
N TYR A 200 -2.45 -14.65 -3.39
CA TYR A 200 -3.50 -15.58 -2.95
C TYR A 200 -4.00 -15.25 -1.53
N ALA A 201 -3.10 -15.01 -0.58
CA ALA A 201 -3.46 -14.63 0.79
C ALA A 201 -4.28 -13.33 0.81
N ARG A 202 -3.82 -12.30 0.09
CA ARG A 202 -4.55 -11.02 -0.01
C ARG A 202 -5.95 -11.18 -0.62
N LEU A 203 -6.06 -11.96 -1.69
CA LEU A 203 -7.36 -12.20 -2.33
C LEU A 203 -8.31 -12.97 -1.42
N ARG A 204 -7.79 -13.94 -0.65
CA ARG A 204 -8.56 -14.67 0.36
C ARG A 204 -9.04 -13.74 1.48
N ASP A 205 -8.20 -12.84 1.97
CA ASP A 205 -8.59 -11.84 2.99
C ASP A 205 -9.66 -10.88 2.47
N LYS A 206 -9.51 -10.39 1.22
CA LYS A 206 -10.53 -9.58 0.55
C LYS A 206 -11.85 -10.33 0.43
N GLN A 207 -11.81 -11.62 0.07
CA GLN A 207 -13.01 -12.43 -0.07
C GLN A 207 -13.67 -12.70 1.28
N ALA A 208 -12.90 -12.94 2.34
CA ALA A 208 -13.41 -13.06 3.70
C ALA A 208 -14.08 -11.76 4.17
N ALA A 209 -13.50 -10.60 3.88
CA ALA A 209 -14.12 -9.31 4.17
C ALA A 209 -15.45 -9.12 3.42
N ASN A 210 -15.49 -9.47 2.12
CA ASN A 210 -16.73 -9.43 1.33
C ASN A 210 -17.82 -10.36 1.89
N MET A 211 -17.45 -11.54 2.37
CA MET A 211 -18.41 -12.47 2.99
C MET A 211 -18.98 -11.90 4.29
N ARG A 212 -18.16 -11.28 5.16
CA ARG A 212 -18.66 -10.62 6.38
C ARG A 212 -19.59 -9.45 6.05
N ALA A 213 -19.28 -8.69 4.99
CA ALA A 213 -20.17 -7.63 4.51
C ALA A 213 -21.50 -8.20 3.99
N ALA A 214 -21.45 -9.32 3.25
CA ALA A 214 -22.64 -10.03 2.80
C ALA A 214 -23.47 -10.56 3.97
N ASP A 215 -22.85 -11.09 5.02
CA ASP A 215 -23.53 -11.57 6.24
C ASP A 215 -24.32 -10.41 6.91
N ALA A 216 -23.73 -9.22 6.98
CA ALA A 216 -24.38 -8.03 7.54
C ALA A 216 -25.54 -7.55 6.67
N LEU A 217 -25.35 -7.48 5.35
CA LEU A 217 -26.37 -7.06 4.38
C LEU A 217 -27.55 -8.06 4.30
N ALA A 218 -27.28 -9.35 4.44
CA ALA A 218 -28.30 -10.41 4.40
C ALA A 218 -29.32 -10.32 5.56
N GLN A 219 -28.95 -9.64 6.65
CA GLN A 219 -29.82 -9.36 7.80
C GLN A 219 -30.62 -8.07 7.65
N SER A 220 -30.36 -7.27 6.62
CA SER A 220 -31.06 -6.01 6.37
C SER A 220 -32.53 -6.25 6.01
N VAL A 221 -33.38 -5.28 6.37
CA VAL A 221 -34.80 -5.23 5.96
C VAL A 221 -34.92 -4.60 4.56
N VAL A 222 -33.88 -3.90 4.09
CA VAL A 222 -33.87 -3.23 2.79
C VAL A 222 -33.68 -4.26 1.68
N PRO A 223 -34.63 -4.38 0.72
CA PRO A 223 -34.55 -5.40 -0.34
C PRO A 223 -33.29 -5.30 -1.21
N LEU A 224 -32.77 -4.09 -1.42
CA LEU A 224 -31.58 -3.85 -2.22
C LEU A 224 -30.31 -4.43 -1.56
N ASP A 225 -30.17 -4.25 -0.24
CA ASP A 225 -29.05 -4.81 0.53
C ASP A 225 -29.04 -6.34 0.48
N VAL A 226 -30.22 -6.97 0.56
CA VAL A 226 -30.36 -8.43 0.47
C VAL A 226 -29.92 -8.95 -0.91
N LEU A 227 -30.23 -8.20 -1.98
CA LEU A 227 -29.79 -8.53 -3.34
C LEU A 227 -28.27 -8.34 -3.51
N GLU A 228 -27.70 -7.29 -2.90
CA GLU A 228 -26.27 -7.06 -2.88
C GLU A 228 -25.55 -8.19 -2.13
N ALA A 229 -26.07 -8.62 -0.97
CA ALA A 229 -25.58 -9.77 -0.22
C ALA A 229 -25.56 -11.04 -1.08
N ALA A 230 -26.65 -11.33 -1.79
CA ALA A 230 -26.74 -12.47 -2.70
C ALA A 230 -25.69 -12.41 -3.82
N THR A 231 -25.44 -11.22 -4.36
CA THR A 231 -24.44 -10.97 -5.40
C THR A 231 -23.02 -11.21 -4.86
N LEU A 232 -22.73 -10.73 -3.64
CA LEU A 232 -21.44 -10.94 -2.97
C LEU A 232 -21.18 -12.43 -2.70
N TYR A 233 -22.18 -13.18 -2.22
CA TYR A 233 -22.05 -14.64 -2.04
C TYR A 233 -21.88 -15.38 -3.36
N ALA A 234 -22.62 -15.01 -4.41
CA ALA A 234 -22.47 -15.62 -5.74
C ALA A 234 -21.06 -15.40 -6.30
N LYS A 235 -20.53 -14.18 -6.17
CA LYS A 235 -19.15 -13.85 -6.56
C LYS A 235 -18.12 -14.60 -5.71
N ALA A 236 -18.38 -14.76 -4.41
CA ALA A 236 -17.54 -15.55 -3.52
C ALA A 236 -17.45 -17.01 -3.96
N ALA A 237 -18.60 -17.62 -4.25
CA ALA A 237 -18.71 -19.01 -4.67
C ALA A 237 -17.99 -19.28 -5.99
N SER A 238 -18.11 -18.37 -6.97
CA SER A 238 -17.46 -18.51 -8.28
C SER A 238 -15.99 -18.12 -8.30
N SER A 239 -15.47 -17.47 -7.26
CA SER A 239 -14.08 -16.96 -7.23
C SER A 239 -12.99 -18.04 -7.38
N GLY A 240 -13.26 -19.29 -7.02
CA GLY A 240 -12.25 -20.35 -6.97
C GLY A 240 -11.21 -20.19 -5.86
N LEU A 241 -11.39 -19.23 -4.93
CA LEU A 241 -10.49 -18.98 -3.80
C LEU A 241 -10.97 -19.65 -2.49
N LEU A 242 -12.24 -20.04 -2.44
CA LEU A 242 -12.83 -20.73 -1.30
C LEU A 242 -12.60 -22.24 -1.39
N SER A 243 -12.61 -22.92 -0.24
CA SER A 243 -12.76 -24.38 -0.22
C SER A 243 -14.08 -24.79 -0.84
N LYS A 244 -14.15 -26.04 -1.32
CA LYS A 244 -15.36 -26.59 -1.95
C LYS A 244 -16.60 -26.41 -1.07
N ASP A 245 -16.52 -26.79 0.20
CA ASP A 245 -17.62 -26.68 1.16
C ASP A 245 -18.07 -25.23 1.37
N ASN A 246 -17.12 -24.29 1.47
CA ASN A 246 -17.43 -22.87 1.64
C ASN A 246 -18.02 -22.26 0.36
N SER A 247 -17.57 -22.69 -0.82
CA SER A 247 -18.15 -22.28 -2.10
C SER A 247 -19.60 -22.79 -2.25
N GLU A 248 -19.86 -24.05 -1.90
CA GLU A 248 -21.22 -24.62 -1.92
C GLU A 248 -22.15 -23.93 -0.92
N LYS A 249 -21.65 -23.65 0.29
CA LYS A 249 -22.39 -22.86 1.29
C LYS A 249 -22.69 -21.45 0.79
N ALA A 250 -21.72 -20.73 0.25
CA ALA A 250 -21.95 -19.40 -0.32
C ALA A 250 -22.97 -19.45 -1.48
N ARG A 251 -22.89 -20.46 -2.35
CA ARG A 251 -23.84 -20.63 -3.46
C ARG A 251 -25.26 -20.89 -2.98
N SER A 252 -25.44 -21.74 -1.97
CA SER A 252 -26.77 -22.02 -1.41
C SER A 252 -27.38 -20.78 -0.76
N LEU A 253 -26.59 -20.02 0.01
CA LEU A 253 -27.02 -18.74 0.59
C LEU A 253 -27.40 -17.71 -0.48
N ALA A 254 -26.62 -17.58 -1.55
CA ALA A 254 -26.94 -16.69 -2.65
C ALA A 254 -28.31 -17.03 -3.29
N LEU A 255 -28.56 -18.32 -3.54
CA LEU A 255 -29.83 -18.79 -4.09
C LEU A 255 -30.99 -18.60 -3.12
N GLU A 256 -30.78 -18.82 -1.82
CA GLU A 256 -31.79 -18.59 -0.79
C GLU A 256 -32.20 -17.12 -0.73
N LEU A 257 -31.23 -16.21 -0.69
CA LEU A 257 -31.48 -14.77 -0.66
C LEU A 257 -32.15 -14.26 -1.95
N GLN A 258 -31.81 -14.81 -3.12
CA GLN A 258 -32.50 -14.50 -4.39
C GLN A 258 -33.94 -15.00 -4.42
N ARG A 259 -34.24 -16.11 -3.75
CA ARG A 259 -35.59 -16.70 -3.68
C ARG A 259 -36.47 -16.04 -2.65
N ARG A 260 -35.92 -15.27 -1.71
CA ARG A 260 -36.73 -14.51 -0.77
C ARG A 260 -37.65 -13.58 -1.58
N PRO A 261 -38.98 -13.66 -1.41
CA PRO A 261 -39.89 -12.81 -2.12
C PRO A 261 -39.58 -11.37 -1.73
N LEU A 262 -38.91 -10.63 -2.63
CA LEU A 262 -38.77 -9.20 -2.51
C LEU A 262 -40.21 -8.68 -2.47
N ARG A 263 -40.68 -8.24 -1.29
CA ARG A 263 -42.00 -7.60 -1.12
C ARG A 263 -41.98 -6.23 -1.79
N LEU A 264 -41.68 -6.20 -3.09
CA LEU A 264 -41.79 -5.02 -3.96
C LEU A 264 -43.24 -4.54 -4.02
N ASP A 265 -44.20 -5.42 -3.70
CA ASP A 265 -45.62 -5.10 -3.57
C ASP A 265 -45.93 -4.06 -2.47
N ARG A 266 -45.03 -3.82 -1.49
CA ARG A 266 -45.22 -2.75 -0.49
C ARG A 266 -44.82 -1.38 -1.02
N VAL A 267 -43.74 -1.30 -1.80
CA VAL A 267 -43.25 -0.04 -2.39
C VAL A 267 -44.17 0.42 -3.52
N SER A 268 -44.70 -0.51 -4.33
CA SER A 268 -45.75 -0.19 -5.33
C SER A 268 -47.10 0.20 -4.71
N ARG A 269 -47.35 -0.06 -3.43
CA ARG A 269 -48.55 0.44 -2.72
C ARG A 269 -48.34 1.78 -2.03
N GLU A 270 -47.14 2.08 -1.57
CA GLU A 270 -46.81 3.41 -1.00
C GLU A 270 -46.60 4.46 -2.09
N ILE A 271 -46.08 4.07 -3.25
CA ILE A 271 -46.12 4.87 -4.47
C ILE A 271 -47.47 4.60 -5.14
N GLY A 272 -48.54 5.19 -4.59
CA GLY A 272 -49.86 5.15 -5.21
C GLY A 272 -49.79 5.56 -6.69
N PRO A 273 -50.77 5.12 -7.52
CA PRO A 273 -50.78 5.40 -8.95
C PRO A 273 -50.53 6.89 -9.23
N PRO A 274 -49.69 7.24 -10.23
CA PRO A 274 -49.30 8.63 -10.53
C PRO A 274 -50.46 9.62 -10.74
N ASP A 275 -51.68 9.11 -10.94
CA ASP A 275 -52.81 9.89 -11.44
C ASP A 275 -53.79 10.40 -10.37
N ALA A 276 -53.60 10.08 -9.08
CA ALA A 276 -54.59 10.44 -8.04
C ALA A 276 -54.35 11.81 -7.36
N ARG A 277 -53.29 12.56 -7.71
CA ARG A 277 -52.96 13.86 -7.06
C ARG A 277 -53.00 15.09 -7.97
N LEU A 278 -53.45 14.98 -9.22
CA LEU A 278 -53.83 16.15 -10.01
C LEU A 278 -55.27 16.54 -9.67
N GLY A 279 -55.39 17.17 -8.50
CA GLY A 279 -56.56 17.99 -8.18
C GLY A 279 -56.75 19.05 -9.28
N ALA A 280 -57.98 19.13 -9.77
CA ALA A 280 -58.41 20.07 -10.79
C ALA A 280 -57.90 21.50 -10.52
N PRO A 281 -57.42 22.23 -11.55
CA PRO A 281 -57.07 23.63 -11.41
C PRO A 281 -58.34 24.43 -11.10
N ARG A 282 -58.48 24.89 -9.85
CA ARG A 282 -59.46 25.93 -9.52
C ARG A 282 -59.01 27.21 -10.22
N HIS A 283 -59.72 27.54 -11.29
CA HIS A 283 -59.82 28.87 -11.87
C HIS A 283 -59.92 29.92 -10.76
N ARG A 284 -58.83 30.63 -10.47
CA ARG A 284 -58.86 31.87 -9.71
C ARG A 284 -58.74 32.98 -10.74
N ALA A 285 -59.82 33.76 -10.83
CA ALA A 285 -60.00 34.86 -11.76
C ALA A 285 -58.81 35.83 -11.72
N GLN A 286 -58.44 36.27 -12.92
CA GLN A 286 -57.58 37.42 -13.19
C GLN A 286 -58.16 38.67 -12.52
N ASP A 287 -57.31 39.38 -11.80
CA ASP A 287 -57.51 40.77 -11.41
C ASP A 287 -56.46 41.60 -12.18
N PRO A 288 -56.86 42.43 -13.17
CA PRO A 288 -55.93 43.25 -13.92
C PRO A 288 -56.01 44.71 -13.43
N GLY A 289 -54.95 45.22 -12.79
CA GLY A 289 -54.83 46.66 -12.62
C GLY A 289 -53.74 47.13 -11.66
N ALA A 290 -53.02 48.18 -12.10
CA ALA A 290 -52.07 49.05 -11.39
C ALA A 290 -50.66 48.45 -11.15
N ILE A 291 -49.66 48.70 -12.01
CA ILE A 291 -48.94 49.94 -12.35
C ILE A 291 -48.01 50.45 -11.22
N ASP A 292 -46.75 50.67 -11.64
CA ASP A 292 -45.67 51.51 -11.10
C ASP A 292 -44.73 51.04 -9.99
N GLY A 293 -43.48 50.76 -10.43
CA GLY A 293 -42.41 51.73 -10.17
C GLY A 293 -41.34 51.36 -9.14
N PRO A 294 -40.12 51.95 -9.24
CA PRO A 294 -38.86 51.21 -9.06
C PRO A 294 -38.13 51.56 -7.76
N THR A 295 -37.39 50.62 -7.17
CA THR A 295 -36.30 50.99 -6.24
C THR A 295 -35.16 49.97 -6.27
N ARG A 296 -34.05 50.41 -6.87
CA ARG A 296 -32.67 49.96 -6.61
C ARG A 296 -32.36 50.04 -5.11
N LEU A 297 -31.71 49.03 -4.55
CA LEU A 297 -30.70 49.07 -3.46
C LEU A 297 -30.18 47.62 -3.35
N ALA A 298 -28.98 47.31 -3.85
CA ALA A 298 -27.69 47.46 -3.18
C ALA A 298 -27.56 46.61 -1.90
N LEU A 299 -26.81 45.49 -2.03
CA LEU A 299 -26.14 44.67 -1.01
C LEU A 299 -25.70 43.41 -1.79
N GLU A 300 -24.50 43.29 -2.34
CA GLU A 300 -23.16 43.48 -1.76
C GLU A 300 -22.97 42.64 -0.48
N ASN A 301 -22.48 41.42 -0.68
CA ASN A 301 -21.64 40.62 0.22
C ASN A 301 -21.36 39.29 -0.49
N ASP A 302 -20.24 39.14 -1.18
CA ASP A 302 -18.88 38.90 -0.65
C ASP A 302 -18.75 37.50 0.00
N LEU A 303 -18.44 36.51 -0.84
CA LEU A 303 -17.84 35.24 -0.43
C LEU A 303 -16.85 34.77 -1.51
N GLY A 304 -15.63 35.31 -1.42
CA GLY A 304 -14.38 34.55 -1.43
C GLY A 304 -14.13 33.53 -2.54
N ALA A 305 -13.51 33.99 -3.63
CA ALA A 305 -12.71 33.13 -4.51
C ALA A 305 -11.27 33.00 -3.97
N PRO A 306 -10.63 31.81 -4.00
CA PRO A 306 -9.24 31.65 -3.59
C PRO A 306 -8.25 32.20 -4.62
N PRO A 307 -7.05 32.65 -4.20
CA PRO A 307 -6.11 33.38 -5.04
C PRO A 307 -5.39 32.47 -6.04
N SER A 308 -5.29 32.96 -7.27
CA SER A 308 -4.44 32.44 -8.34
C SER A 308 -2.97 32.73 -8.03
N SER A 309 -2.19 31.67 -7.80
CA SER A 309 -0.73 31.76 -7.73
C SER A 309 -0.15 31.98 -9.14
N ARG A 310 0.33 33.19 -9.41
CA ARG A 310 1.17 33.52 -10.57
C ARG A 310 2.51 32.79 -10.47
N VAL A 311 2.81 31.97 -11.48
CA VAL A 311 4.16 31.49 -11.77
C VAL A 311 4.86 32.59 -12.57
N VAL A 312 5.87 33.22 -11.95
CA VAL A 312 6.80 34.13 -12.61
C VAL A 312 7.86 33.28 -13.31
N TYR A 313 7.88 33.31 -14.63
CA TYR A 313 9.07 32.97 -15.42
C TYR A 313 9.94 34.21 -15.49
N GLN A 314 11.22 34.07 -15.15
CA GLN A 314 12.28 35.00 -15.52
C GLN A 314 13.51 34.22 -16.02
N PRO A 315 14.33 34.86 -16.87
CA PRO A 315 14.97 34.27 -18.05
C PRO A 315 16.19 33.39 -17.80
#